data_AF-A0A5U3G5B4-F1
#
_entry.id   AF-A0A5U3G5B4-F1
#
_cell.length_a   1.000
_cell.length_b   1.000
_cell.length_c   1.000
_cell.angle_alpha   90.00
_cell.angle_beta   90.00
_cell.angle_gamma   90.00
#
_symmetry.space_group_name_H-M   'P 1'
#
loop_
_entity.id
_entity.type
_entity.pdbx_description
1 polymer ?
#
loop_
_entity_poly.entity_id
_entity_poly.type
_entity_poly.pdbx_seq_one_letter_code
_entity_poly.pdbx_strand_id
1 'polypeptide(L)'
;MSLREQVAMATSMTTLIELLKNLPGYGRVSYVVTAKGDEVKTAFDIVDAAALLVSNTLDGKINPEYPQELQPRDRTRASSLLQVNQISKDLRPAQLTDSGLSSHGAPIIGEDNAVESGNGRTMGIIKAYQDGSADKYRDYLIEHAADYGLSAEKVSLMAAPVLVRRRLTKVDRVQFAKDSNISDLQEMAASEKAFVDADSITPGMMALFNPSESGDLLSRSNDAFIRGFMTQVGATQAAGLVTEDGRPTRQLVDRVQNAIFAKAYKDARLVRMVAEEPDPDMRNVLTALNAAASDFVQMQAISGEAHKQAVNTLVEGVETVDSLDKKALSALKDAVDLVRQAKESGQHISDVIAQGDMFHETEPEVKALALFIVANNRSARRMATAFKLMAQRINEELQHRGQALGDMFGGAEVSLQDILRQVSDHLESEGMQGMDGTLFESLDSTEDAIDMRIFSVPILNNKV
;
A
#
# COMPACT_ATOMS: atom_id res chain seq x y z
N MET A 1 21.52 44.97 5.95
CA MET A 1 21.30 45.45 4.57
C MET A 1 22.12 44.57 3.63
N SER A 2 21.46 43.81 2.75
CA SER A 2 22.13 42.91 1.81
C SER A 2 23.01 43.70 0.83
N LEU A 3 24.03 43.08 0.25
CA LEU A 3 24.88 43.74 -0.75
C LEU A 3 24.05 44.28 -1.93
N ARG A 4 22.94 43.60 -2.28
CA ARG A 4 22.01 44.03 -3.33
C ARG A 4 21.21 45.28 -2.94
N GLU A 5 20.80 45.41 -1.68
CA GLU A 5 20.17 46.64 -1.17
C GLU A 5 21.15 47.81 -1.18
N GLN A 6 22.43 47.55 -0.85
CA GLN A 6 23.47 48.57 -0.92
C GLN A 6 23.74 49.02 -2.35
N VAL A 7 23.68 48.10 -3.33
CA VAL A 7 23.78 48.43 -4.77
C VAL A 7 22.63 49.34 -5.22
N ALA A 8 21.39 49.04 -4.81
CA ALA A 8 20.22 49.85 -5.17
C ALA A 8 20.24 51.26 -4.56
N MET A 9 20.95 51.44 -3.44
CA MET A 9 21.09 52.72 -2.73
C MET A 9 22.41 53.45 -3.04
N ALA A 10 23.24 52.92 -3.95
CA ALA A 10 24.53 53.52 -4.27
C ALA A 10 24.33 54.89 -4.97
N THR A 11 24.83 55.95 -4.33
CA THR A 11 24.72 57.33 -4.82
C THR A 11 25.92 57.77 -5.66
N SER A 12 26.94 56.92 -5.82
CA SER A 12 28.11 57.18 -6.64
C SER A 12 28.47 55.98 -7.52
N MET A 13 28.99 56.28 -8.72
CA MET A 13 29.40 55.25 -9.68
C MET A 13 30.58 54.40 -9.17
N THR A 14 31.47 54.99 -8.38
CA THR A 14 32.59 54.27 -7.75
C THR A 14 32.09 53.25 -6.73
N THR A 15 31.16 53.66 -5.85
CA THR A 15 30.52 52.78 -4.86
C THR A 15 29.72 51.67 -5.54
N LEU A 16 29.01 52.00 -6.62
CA LEU A 16 28.27 51.03 -7.42
C LEU A 16 29.20 49.97 -8.03
N ILE A 17 30.32 50.38 -8.64
CA ILE A 17 31.30 49.46 -9.23
C ILE A 17 31.92 48.55 -8.16
N GLU A 18 32.25 49.10 -6.99
CA GLU A 18 32.87 48.35 -5.90
C GLU A 18 31.88 47.34 -5.28
N LEU A 19 30.61 47.71 -5.13
CA LEU A 19 29.54 46.81 -4.69
C LEU A 19 29.24 45.72 -5.73
N LEU A 20 29.20 46.07 -7.02
CA LEU A 20 28.98 45.11 -8.11
C LEU A 20 30.12 44.08 -8.19
N LYS A 21 31.37 44.48 -7.97
CA LYS A 21 32.53 43.56 -7.91
C LYS A 21 32.44 42.56 -6.77
N ASN A 22 31.78 42.93 -5.68
CA ASN A 22 31.65 42.11 -4.47
C ASN A 22 30.33 41.35 -4.43
N LEU A 23 29.45 41.50 -5.42
CA LEU A 23 28.24 40.68 -5.49
C LEU A 23 28.65 39.22 -5.68
N PRO A 24 28.10 38.32 -4.86
CA PRO A 24 28.33 36.90 -5.06
C PRO A 24 27.80 36.48 -6.44
N GLY A 25 28.51 35.58 -7.14
CA GLY A 25 28.11 35.06 -8.45
C GLY A 25 26.82 34.22 -8.46
N TYR A 26 26.14 34.13 -7.33
CA TYR A 26 24.88 33.42 -7.12
C TYR A 26 23.70 34.39 -6.92
N GLY A 27 22.52 33.85 -7.15
CA GLY A 27 21.21 34.48 -6.98
C GLY A 27 20.82 34.74 -5.53
N ARG A 28 19.52 34.74 -5.27
CA ARG A 28 18.94 34.89 -3.93
C ARG A 28 19.40 33.74 -3.02
N VAL A 29 19.78 34.06 -1.80
CA VAL A 29 20.06 33.07 -0.74
C VAL A 29 18.75 32.49 -0.24
N SER A 30 18.71 31.18 -0.03
CA SER A 30 17.55 30.47 0.52
C SER A 30 17.99 29.31 1.41
N TYR A 31 17.10 28.83 2.26
CA TYR A 31 17.37 27.77 3.21
C TYR A 31 16.58 26.52 2.82
N VAL A 32 17.17 25.35 3.06
CA VAL A 32 16.46 24.07 2.95
C VAL A 32 16.56 23.34 4.27
N VAL A 33 15.54 22.56 4.59
CA VAL A 33 15.49 21.71 5.77
C VAL A 33 15.50 20.25 5.30
N THR A 34 16.32 19.41 5.92
CA THR A 34 16.31 17.96 5.68
C THR A 34 15.13 17.31 6.40
N ALA A 35 14.79 16.05 6.06
CA ALA A 35 13.75 15.29 6.77
C ALA A 35 13.97 15.21 8.29
N LYS A 36 15.23 15.33 8.74
CA LYS A 36 15.62 15.30 10.16
C LYS A 36 15.53 16.67 10.86
N GLY A 37 15.21 17.73 10.12
CA GLY A 37 15.11 19.09 10.64
C GLY A 37 16.39 19.91 10.54
N ASP A 38 17.45 19.41 9.91
CA ASP A 38 18.70 20.16 9.77
C ASP A 38 18.56 21.25 8.70
N GLU A 39 18.83 22.50 9.08
CA GLU A 39 18.79 23.63 8.15
C GLU A 39 20.13 23.80 7.43
N VAL A 40 20.08 23.88 6.10
CA VAL A 40 21.23 24.09 5.22
C VAL A 40 21.03 25.35 4.39
N LYS A 41 21.99 26.27 4.49
CA LYS A 41 22.00 27.50 3.70
C LYS A 41 22.45 27.19 2.28
N THR A 42 21.67 27.69 1.33
CA THR A 42 21.90 27.55 -0.12
C THR A 42 21.75 28.90 -0.82
N ALA A 43 22.16 28.98 -2.08
CA ALA A 43 21.82 30.10 -2.95
C ALA A 43 21.42 29.59 -4.33
N PHE A 44 20.42 30.24 -4.93
CA PHE A 44 20.04 29.94 -6.30
C PHE A 44 21.19 30.24 -7.26
N ASP A 45 21.38 29.40 -8.25
CA ASP A 45 22.19 29.71 -9.42
C ASP A 45 21.56 29.06 -10.65
N ILE A 46 22.01 29.48 -11.82
CA ILE A 46 21.67 28.87 -13.09
C ILE A 46 22.95 28.33 -13.71
N VAL A 47 22.91 27.07 -14.12
CA VAL A 47 24.01 26.39 -14.81
C VAL A 47 23.48 25.72 -16.06
N ASP A 48 24.36 25.52 -17.04
CA ASP A 48 24.01 24.69 -18.18
C ASP A 48 23.94 23.21 -17.74
N ALA A 49 22.99 22.47 -18.27
CA ALA A 49 22.78 21.05 -18.00
C ALA A 49 24.07 20.24 -18.18
N ALA A 50 24.92 20.59 -19.15
CA ALA A 50 26.19 19.91 -19.41
C ALA A 50 27.25 20.12 -18.31
N ALA A 51 27.10 21.14 -17.47
CA ALA A 51 28.03 21.42 -16.36
C ALA A 51 27.69 20.65 -15.07
N LEU A 52 26.54 19.96 -15.04
CA LEU A 52 26.07 19.22 -13.88
C LEU A 52 26.66 17.82 -13.83
N LEU A 53 27.25 17.48 -12.69
CA LEU A 53 27.80 16.17 -12.44
C LEU A 53 26.75 15.30 -11.73
N VAL A 54 26.07 14.45 -12.50
CA VAL A 54 25.02 13.52 -12.05
C VAL A 54 25.57 12.11 -11.80
N SER A 55 24.89 11.36 -10.92
CA SER A 55 25.35 10.03 -10.50
C SER A 55 25.32 8.94 -11.58
N ASN A 56 24.39 9.03 -12.53
CA ASN A 56 24.25 8.08 -13.62
C ASN A 56 24.05 8.80 -14.95
N THR A 57 24.47 8.15 -16.02
CA THR A 57 24.09 8.50 -17.39
C THR A 57 22.60 8.25 -17.62
N LEU A 58 22.04 8.83 -18.68
CA LEU A 58 20.62 8.67 -19.00
C LEU A 58 20.23 7.24 -19.38
N ASP A 59 21.21 6.42 -19.78
CA ASP A 59 21.05 4.98 -20.04
C ASP A 59 21.16 4.13 -18.75
N GLY A 60 21.32 4.77 -17.58
CA GLY A 60 21.37 4.12 -16.27
C GLY A 60 22.75 3.64 -15.83
N LYS A 61 23.78 3.75 -16.67
CA LYS A 61 25.16 3.41 -16.28
C LYS A 61 25.69 4.41 -15.27
N ILE A 62 26.46 3.92 -14.30
CA ILE A 62 27.15 4.75 -13.29
C ILE A 62 28.08 5.74 -13.99
N ASN A 63 28.04 7.00 -13.57
CA ASN A 63 28.97 8.02 -14.03
C ASN A 63 30.27 7.95 -13.21
N PRO A 64 31.41 7.55 -13.78
CA PRO A 64 32.67 7.40 -13.03
C PRO A 64 33.24 8.71 -12.50
N GLU A 65 32.85 9.86 -13.06
CA GLU A 65 33.33 11.16 -12.62
C GLU A 65 32.59 11.66 -11.37
N TYR A 66 31.41 11.11 -11.07
CA TYR A 66 30.62 11.48 -9.91
C TYR A 66 31.17 10.82 -8.63
N PRO A 67 31.27 11.55 -7.49
CA PRO A 67 31.65 10.96 -6.21
C PRO A 67 30.60 9.96 -5.72
N GLN A 68 30.84 8.67 -5.90
CA GLN A 68 29.83 7.61 -5.74
C GLN A 68 29.23 7.54 -4.33
N GLU A 69 30.01 7.89 -3.30
CA GLU A 69 29.58 7.97 -1.92
C GLU A 69 28.41 8.94 -1.68
N LEU A 70 28.20 9.91 -2.60
CA LEU A 70 27.11 10.87 -2.54
C LEU A 70 25.79 10.34 -3.12
N GLN A 71 25.77 9.14 -3.72
CA GLN A 71 24.54 8.56 -4.27
C GLN A 71 24.04 7.43 -3.36
N PRO A 72 23.16 7.72 -2.38
CA PRO A 72 22.71 6.72 -1.41
C PRO A 72 21.76 5.65 -1.98
N ARG A 73 21.15 5.92 -3.14
CA ARG A 73 20.17 5.04 -3.80
C ARG A 73 20.77 4.44 -5.07
N ASP A 74 20.58 3.15 -5.29
CA ASP A 74 20.93 2.52 -6.56
C ASP A 74 20.04 3.03 -7.72
N ARG A 75 20.70 3.69 -8.68
CA ARG A 75 20.08 4.32 -9.85
C ARG A 75 20.19 3.49 -11.12
N THR A 76 20.85 2.33 -11.07
CA THR A 76 20.95 1.39 -12.20
C THR A 76 19.64 0.62 -12.44
N ARG A 77 18.77 0.56 -11.42
CA ARG A 77 17.46 -0.11 -11.43
C ARG A 77 16.53 0.43 -12.52
N ALA A 78 15.74 -0.46 -13.13
CA ALA A 78 14.71 -0.09 -14.11
C ALA A 78 13.69 0.95 -13.58
N SER A 79 13.34 0.90 -12.29
CA SER A 79 12.45 1.88 -11.66
C SER A 79 13.02 3.30 -11.65
N SER A 80 14.35 3.44 -11.51
CA SER A 80 15.04 4.72 -11.58
C SER A 80 14.98 5.30 -13.00
N LEU A 81 15.16 4.46 -14.02
CA LEU A 81 15.01 4.85 -15.43
C LEU A 81 13.57 5.27 -15.76
N LEU A 82 12.57 4.51 -15.28
CA LEU A 82 11.16 4.86 -15.45
C LEU A 82 10.83 6.21 -14.80
N GLN A 83 11.33 6.48 -13.59
CA GLN A 83 11.17 7.78 -12.95
C GLN A 83 11.75 8.91 -13.81
N VAL A 84 12.99 8.76 -14.30
CA VAL A 84 13.65 9.77 -15.14
C VAL A 84 12.84 10.02 -16.43
N ASN A 85 12.38 8.95 -17.08
CA ASN A 85 11.54 9.04 -18.28
C ASN A 85 10.19 9.72 -18.02
N GLN A 86 9.60 9.51 -16.85
CA GLN A 86 8.34 10.15 -16.50
C GLN A 86 8.54 11.65 -16.23
N ILE A 87 9.60 12.01 -15.50
CA ILE A 87 9.97 13.42 -15.26
C ILE A 87 10.27 14.13 -16.58
N SER A 88 10.98 13.50 -17.52
CA SER A 88 11.33 14.15 -18.79
C SER A 88 10.12 14.42 -19.70
N LYS A 89 9.08 13.57 -19.60
CA LYS A 89 7.84 13.71 -20.39
C LYS A 89 6.84 14.72 -19.79
N ASP A 90 6.81 14.86 -18.47
CA ASP A 90 5.92 15.79 -17.75
C ASP A 90 6.73 16.64 -16.76
N LEU A 91 7.64 17.48 -17.28
CA LEU A 91 8.35 18.44 -16.45
C LEU A 91 7.34 19.44 -15.88
N ARG A 92 7.30 19.55 -14.55
CA ARG A 92 6.49 20.52 -13.80
C ARG A 92 7.40 21.57 -13.18
N PRO A 93 7.63 22.72 -13.85
CA PRO A 93 8.66 23.68 -13.41
C PRO A 93 8.47 24.16 -11.98
N ALA A 94 7.24 24.45 -11.57
CA ALA A 94 6.92 24.87 -10.20
C ALA A 94 7.40 23.89 -9.12
N GLN A 95 7.45 22.57 -9.41
CA GLN A 95 7.94 21.54 -8.48
C GLN A 95 9.48 21.38 -8.51
N LEU A 96 10.13 21.97 -9.52
CA LEU A 96 11.57 21.88 -9.79
C LEU A 96 12.30 23.21 -9.51
N THR A 97 11.63 24.14 -8.80
CA THR A 97 12.18 25.45 -8.45
C THR A 97 12.31 25.68 -6.94
N ASP A 98 11.73 26.73 -6.37
CA ASP A 98 11.90 26.99 -4.93
C ASP A 98 11.16 25.97 -4.07
N SER A 99 11.83 25.55 -2.99
CA SER A 99 11.34 24.59 -2.00
C SER A 99 12.09 24.85 -0.70
N GLY A 100 11.37 24.78 0.43
CA GLY A 100 11.97 24.80 1.76
C GLY A 100 12.57 23.46 2.20
N LEU A 101 12.32 22.39 1.44
CA LEU A 101 12.79 21.03 1.75
C LEU A 101 13.94 20.61 0.85
N SER A 102 14.95 19.93 1.39
CA SER A 102 16.13 19.48 0.64
C SER A 102 15.82 18.33 -0.35
N SER A 103 14.73 17.60 -0.13
CA SER A 103 14.27 16.48 -0.95
C SER A 103 13.47 16.93 -2.19
N HIS A 104 13.00 18.18 -2.25
CA HIS A 104 12.14 18.74 -3.30
C HIS A 104 12.73 20.01 -3.98
N GLY A 105 12.10 20.50 -5.05
CA GLY A 105 12.49 21.75 -5.74
C GLY A 105 13.66 21.62 -6.71
N ALA A 106 14.47 22.67 -6.80
CA ALA A 106 15.69 22.75 -7.59
C ALA A 106 16.76 21.82 -7.01
N PRO A 107 17.54 21.11 -7.85
CA PRO A 107 18.64 20.27 -7.39
C PRO A 107 19.65 21.05 -6.54
N ILE A 108 20.19 20.40 -5.51
CA ILE A 108 21.22 20.98 -4.65
C ILE A 108 22.57 20.44 -5.08
N ILE A 109 23.53 21.35 -5.30
CA ILE A 109 24.86 21.03 -5.82
C ILE A 109 25.96 21.52 -4.88
N GLY A 110 27.08 20.81 -4.90
CA GLY A 110 28.33 21.24 -4.28
C GLY A 110 29.05 22.32 -5.10
N GLU A 111 30.22 22.75 -4.61
CA GLU A 111 31.11 23.69 -5.30
C GLU A 111 31.68 23.10 -6.61
N ASP A 112 31.73 21.77 -6.69
CA ASP A 112 32.20 20.97 -7.83
C ASP A 112 31.11 20.65 -8.87
N ASN A 113 29.91 21.24 -8.73
CA ASN A 113 28.70 20.92 -9.51
C ASN A 113 28.20 19.47 -9.37
N ALA A 114 28.73 18.68 -8.42
CA ALA A 114 28.15 17.38 -8.11
C ALA A 114 26.78 17.55 -7.46
N VAL A 115 25.79 16.82 -7.97
CA VAL A 115 24.41 16.87 -7.47
C VAL A 115 24.31 16.09 -6.17
N GLU A 116 24.24 16.80 -5.05
CA GLU A 116 24.13 16.23 -3.70
C GLU A 116 22.68 15.85 -3.35
N SER A 117 21.70 16.55 -3.91
CA SER A 117 20.28 16.19 -3.84
C SER A 117 19.59 16.45 -5.17
N GLY A 118 18.72 15.52 -5.58
CA GLY A 118 17.91 15.67 -6.78
C GLY A 118 18.45 15.01 -8.05
N ASN A 119 19.39 14.04 -7.96
CA ASN A 119 19.94 13.34 -9.13
C ASN A 119 18.88 12.87 -10.16
N GLY A 120 17.77 12.28 -9.70
CA GLY A 120 16.68 11.86 -10.59
C GLY A 120 15.97 13.02 -11.31
N ARG A 121 15.76 14.14 -10.60
CA ARG A 121 15.18 15.37 -11.16
C ARG A 121 16.14 15.99 -12.18
N THR A 122 17.42 16.08 -11.85
CA THR A 122 18.47 16.58 -12.76
C THR A 122 18.55 15.75 -14.03
N MET A 123 18.61 14.42 -13.93
CA MET A 123 18.62 13.53 -15.09
C MET A 123 17.34 13.67 -15.93
N GLY A 124 16.17 13.83 -15.30
CA GLY A 124 14.92 14.08 -16.00
C GLY A 124 14.91 15.40 -16.79
N ILE A 125 15.46 16.47 -16.20
CA ILE A 125 15.62 17.77 -16.88
C ILE A 125 16.62 17.66 -18.04
N ILE A 126 17.79 17.06 -17.81
CA ILE A 126 18.80 16.83 -18.87
C ILE A 126 18.17 16.05 -20.03
N LYS A 127 17.45 14.97 -19.72
CA LYS A 127 16.77 14.16 -20.72
C LYS A 127 15.72 14.95 -21.49
N ALA A 128 14.91 15.77 -20.82
CA ALA A 128 13.92 16.61 -21.49
C ALA A 128 14.57 17.59 -22.48
N TYR A 129 15.74 18.15 -22.15
CA TYR A 129 16.49 18.98 -23.10
C TYR A 129 16.98 18.18 -24.31
N GLN A 130 17.46 16.95 -24.11
CA GLN A 130 17.88 16.07 -25.21
C GLN A 130 16.71 15.62 -26.08
N ASP A 131 15.55 15.37 -25.48
CA ASP A 131 14.32 14.96 -26.17
C ASP A 131 13.59 16.16 -26.81
N GLY A 132 14.00 17.41 -26.54
CA GLY A 132 13.37 18.62 -27.02
C GLY A 132 12.04 18.96 -26.35
N SER A 133 11.77 18.45 -25.15
CA SER A 133 10.53 18.65 -24.38
C SER A 133 10.66 19.67 -23.23
N ALA A 134 11.80 20.37 -23.12
CA ALA A 134 12.10 21.25 -21.99
C ALA A 134 11.69 22.72 -22.17
N ASP A 135 11.09 23.11 -23.29
CA ASP A 135 10.77 24.52 -23.60
C ASP A 135 9.94 25.19 -22.49
N LYS A 136 8.89 24.52 -22.01
CA LYS A 136 8.06 25.02 -20.90
C LYS A 136 8.86 25.26 -19.62
N TYR A 137 9.87 24.43 -19.36
CA TYR A 137 10.75 24.61 -18.20
C TYR A 137 11.67 25.81 -18.40
N ARG A 138 12.27 25.94 -19.58
CA ARG A 138 13.12 27.09 -19.92
C ARG A 138 12.36 28.42 -19.84
N ASP A 139 11.16 28.49 -20.42
CA ASP A 139 10.33 29.68 -20.40
C ASP A 139 9.93 30.08 -18.97
N TYR A 140 9.56 29.09 -18.14
CA TYR A 140 9.27 29.32 -16.73
C TYR A 140 10.49 29.88 -15.98
N LEU A 141 11.71 29.39 -16.25
CA LEU A 141 12.91 29.94 -15.63
C LEU A 141 13.20 31.38 -16.06
N ILE A 142 12.89 31.75 -17.31
CA ILE A 142 13.06 33.12 -17.82
C ILE A 142 12.06 34.06 -17.14
N GLU A 143 10.78 33.66 -17.09
CA GLU A 143 9.69 34.44 -16.48
C GLU A 143 9.95 34.67 -14.98
N HIS A 144 10.40 33.64 -14.26
CA HIS A 144 10.61 33.67 -12.82
C HIS A 144 12.06 33.97 -12.40
N ALA A 145 12.95 34.35 -13.32
CA ALA A 145 14.38 34.55 -13.02
C ALA A 145 14.61 35.53 -11.85
N ALA A 146 13.81 36.60 -11.81
CA ALA A 146 13.89 37.63 -10.77
C ALA A 146 13.57 37.09 -9.37
N ASP A 147 12.64 36.13 -9.25
CA ASP A 147 12.25 35.49 -7.99
C ASP A 147 13.44 34.76 -7.35
N TYR A 148 14.32 34.22 -8.19
CA TYR A 148 15.54 33.53 -7.77
C TYR A 148 16.74 34.48 -7.67
N GLY A 149 16.54 35.79 -7.88
CA GLY A 149 17.60 36.78 -7.90
C GLY A 149 18.57 36.62 -9.08
N LEU A 150 18.11 36.07 -10.19
CA LEU A 150 18.85 35.88 -11.44
C LEU A 150 18.33 36.86 -12.50
N SER A 151 19.09 37.08 -13.58
CA SER A 151 18.61 37.84 -14.74
C SER A 151 18.02 36.89 -15.79
N ALA A 152 16.86 37.28 -16.35
CA ALA A 152 16.23 36.55 -17.45
C ALA A 152 17.18 36.41 -18.66
N GLU A 153 17.99 37.44 -18.92
CA GLU A 153 19.02 37.42 -19.97
C GLU A 153 20.04 36.30 -19.75
N LYS A 154 20.58 36.14 -18.53
CA LYS A 154 21.54 35.05 -18.20
C LYS A 154 20.93 33.68 -18.48
N VAL A 155 19.65 33.48 -18.16
CA VAL A 155 18.94 32.22 -18.45
C VAL A 155 18.77 32.02 -19.95
N SER A 156 18.39 33.07 -20.68
CA SER A 156 18.11 33.00 -22.12
C SER A 156 19.35 32.70 -22.98
N LEU A 157 20.54 33.10 -22.52
CA LEU A 157 21.81 32.88 -23.23
C LEU A 157 22.36 31.45 -23.08
N MET A 158 21.81 30.65 -22.17
CA MET A 158 22.23 29.25 -21.97
C MET A 158 21.52 28.31 -22.95
N ALA A 159 22.22 27.26 -23.38
CA ALA A 159 21.67 26.25 -24.27
C ALA A 159 20.64 25.38 -23.55
N ALA A 160 20.99 24.92 -22.34
CA ALA A 160 20.12 24.10 -21.50
C ALA A 160 20.14 24.60 -20.05
N PRO A 161 19.49 25.73 -19.72
CA PRO A 161 19.52 26.29 -18.38
C PRO A 161 18.84 25.38 -17.35
N VAL A 162 19.53 25.10 -16.25
CA VAL A 162 18.99 24.38 -15.09
C VAL A 162 19.13 25.25 -13.84
N LEU A 163 18.00 25.50 -13.17
CA LEU A 163 17.99 26.17 -11.87
C LEU A 163 18.49 25.21 -10.80
N VAL A 164 19.47 25.65 -10.03
CA VAL A 164 20.11 24.87 -8.97
C VAL A 164 20.24 25.67 -7.70
N ARG A 165 20.51 24.98 -6.60
CA ARG A 165 20.84 25.55 -5.30
C ARG A 165 22.27 25.16 -4.96
N ARG A 166 23.20 26.12 -4.98
CA ARG A 166 24.56 25.90 -4.48
C ARG A 166 24.56 25.89 -2.96
N ARG A 167 25.05 24.81 -2.36
CA ARG A 167 25.20 24.74 -0.91
C ARG A 167 26.29 25.71 -0.44
N LEU A 168 25.96 26.51 0.57
CA LEU A 168 26.88 27.47 1.19
C LEU A 168 27.35 27.01 2.58
N THR A 169 26.52 26.27 3.31
CA THR A 169 26.93 25.69 4.60
C THR A 169 27.90 24.54 4.38
N LYS A 170 29.02 24.51 5.11
CA LYS A 170 29.90 23.33 5.16
C LYS A 170 29.22 22.22 5.94
N VAL A 171 28.98 21.09 5.29
CA VAL A 171 28.34 19.89 5.87
C VAL A 171 29.12 18.64 5.47
N ASP A 172 28.88 17.53 6.15
CA ASP A 172 29.22 16.20 5.61
C ASP A 172 28.30 15.93 4.41
N ARG A 173 28.90 15.93 3.21
CA ARG A 173 28.17 15.79 1.95
C ARG A 173 27.46 14.44 1.83
N VAL A 174 28.09 13.37 2.34
CA VAL A 174 27.53 12.01 2.29
C VAL A 174 26.33 11.93 3.21
N GLN A 175 26.45 12.46 4.42
CA GLN A 175 25.34 12.49 5.37
C GLN A 175 24.19 13.35 4.87
N PHE A 176 24.50 14.54 4.32
CA PHE A 176 23.50 15.42 3.72
C PHE A 176 22.75 14.78 2.54
N ALA A 177 23.47 14.07 1.66
CA ALA A 177 22.86 13.36 0.55
C ALA A 177 21.93 12.23 1.02
N LYS A 178 22.33 11.49 2.07
CA LYS A 178 21.49 10.47 2.72
C LYS A 178 20.22 11.09 3.31
N ASP A 179 20.37 12.16 4.10
CA ASP A 179 19.24 12.80 4.79
C ASP A 179 18.27 13.48 3.81
N SER A 180 18.76 13.98 2.69
CA SER A 180 17.93 14.56 1.62
C SER A 180 17.24 13.49 0.75
N ASN A 181 17.60 12.21 0.92
CA ASN A 181 16.94 11.09 0.24
C ASN A 181 15.79 10.48 1.06
N ILE A 182 15.72 10.81 2.35
CA ILE A 182 14.62 10.41 3.22
C ILE A 182 13.38 11.18 2.78
N SER A 183 12.23 10.50 2.74
CA SER A 183 10.96 11.18 2.45
C SER A 183 10.57 12.06 3.62
N ASP A 184 10.24 13.33 3.35
CA ASP A 184 9.67 14.25 4.35
C ASP A 184 8.18 13.95 4.63
N LEU A 185 7.57 13.08 3.81
CA LEU A 185 6.19 12.64 4.00
C LEU A 185 6.16 11.50 5.01
N GLN A 186 5.26 11.59 5.99
CA GLN A 186 4.97 10.49 6.88
C GLN A 186 4.53 9.28 6.05
N GLU A 187 5.30 8.19 6.11
CA GLU A 187 4.90 6.95 5.47
C GLU A 187 3.66 6.41 6.16
N MET A 188 2.63 6.10 5.36
CA MET A 188 1.45 5.39 5.83
C MET A 188 1.85 4.03 6.40
N ALA A 189 1.15 3.57 7.44
CA ALA A 189 1.31 2.23 7.98
C ALA A 189 0.98 1.16 6.91
N ALA A 190 1.41 -0.08 7.10
CA ALA A 190 1.16 -1.14 6.12
C ALA A 190 -0.35 -1.41 5.95
N SER A 191 -1.11 -1.33 7.05
CA SER A 191 -2.57 -1.43 7.04
C SER A 191 -3.26 -0.26 6.33
N GLU A 192 -2.80 0.97 6.56
CA GLU A 192 -3.32 2.15 5.86
C GLU A 192 -3.05 2.09 4.36
N LYS A 193 -1.83 1.69 3.96
CA LYS A 193 -1.49 1.46 2.55
C LYS A 193 -2.40 0.41 1.92
N ALA A 194 -2.73 -0.65 2.65
CA ALA A 194 -3.62 -1.70 2.18
C ALA A 194 -5.01 -1.17 1.80
N PHE A 195 -5.58 -0.25 2.60
CA PHE A 195 -6.87 0.36 2.28
C PHE A 195 -6.81 1.28 1.04
N VAL A 196 -5.77 2.09 0.91
CA VAL A 196 -5.57 2.95 -0.28
C VAL A 196 -5.41 2.11 -1.55
N ASP A 197 -4.62 1.05 -1.46
CA ASP A 197 -4.43 0.12 -2.58
C ASP A 197 -5.74 -0.63 -2.90
N ALA A 198 -6.50 -1.04 -1.87
CA ALA A 198 -7.80 -1.70 -2.03
C ALA A 198 -8.84 -0.80 -2.74
N ASP A 199 -8.88 0.49 -2.42
CA ASP A 199 -9.75 1.45 -3.09
C ASP A 199 -9.40 1.62 -4.56
N SER A 200 -8.12 1.50 -4.91
CA SER A 200 -7.62 1.56 -6.28
C SER A 200 -7.95 0.30 -7.11
N ILE A 201 -8.31 -0.82 -6.46
CA ILE A 201 -8.76 -2.04 -7.14
C ILE A 201 -10.21 -1.84 -7.59
N THR A 202 -10.38 -1.64 -8.90
CA THR A 202 -11.69 -1.50 -9.55
C THR A 202 -12.39 -2.85 -9.71
N PRO A 203 -13.73 -2.90 -9.87
CA PRO A 203 -14.44 -4.16 -10.14
C PRO A 203 -13.90 -4.91 -11.37
N GLY A 204 -13.58 -4.17 -12.45
CA GLY A 204 -13.00 -4.76 -13.66
C GLY A 204 -11.59 -5.32 -13.44
N MET A 205 -10.79 -4.71 -12.56
CA MET A 205 -9.50 -5.26 -12.16
C MET A 205 -9.68 -6.52 -11.30
N MET A 206 -10.62 -6.50 -10.37
CA MET A 206 -10.92 -7.64 -9.51
C MET A 206 -11.40 -8.86 -10.32
N ALA A 207 -12.13 -8.66 -11.42
CA ALA A 207 -12.52 -9.74 -12.32
C ALA A 207 -11.32 -10.47 -12.99
N LEU A 208 -10.15 -9.83 -13.02
CA LEU A 208 -8.91 -10.42 -13.52
C LEU A 208 -8.11 -11.12 -12.41
N PHE A 209 -8.51 -10.98 -11.15
CA PHE A 209 -7.83 -11.61 -10.02
C PHE A 209 -8.06 -13.12 -10.06
N ASN A 210 -6.99 -13.86 -10.33
CA ASN A 210 -7.04 -15.30 -10.52
C ASN A 210 -5.78 -15.96 -9.94
N PRO A 211 -5.67 -16.03 -8.60
CA PRO A 211 -4.58 -16.75 -7.96
C PRO A 211 -4.67 -18.25 -8.26
N SER A 212 -3.56 -18.97 -8.09
CA SER A 212 -3.57 -20.43 -8.28
C SER A 212 -4.43 -21.13 -7.21
N GLU A 213 -4.75 -22.41 -7.43
CA GLU A 213 -5.48 -23.23 -6.45
C GLU A 213 -4.80 -23.32 -5.08
N SER A 214 -3.48 -23.10 -5.01
CA SER A 214 -2.72 -23.06 -3.74
C SER A 214 -2.66 -21.67 -3.10
N GLY A 215 -3.28 -20.66 -3.72
CA GLY A 215 -3.26 -19.27 -3.25
C GLY A 215 -2.02 -18.49 -3.69
N ASP A 216 -1.19 -19.02 -4.61
CA ASP A 216 -0.04 -18.27 -5.15
C ASP A 216 -0.50 -17.11 -6.04
N LEU A 217 -0.24 -15.89 -5.55
CA LEU A 217 -0.57 -14.61 -6.18
C LEU A 217 0.33 -14.28 -7.38
N LEU A 218 1.49 -14.94 -7.52
CA LEU A 218 2.43 -14.72 -8.62
C LEU A 218 2.29 -15.74 -9.76
N SER A 219 1.23 -16.55 -9.72
CA SER A 219 0.91 -17.49 -10.78
C SER A 219 0.60 -16.77 -12.11
N ARG A 220 0.90 -17.42 -13.24
CA ARG A 220 0.70 -16.86 -14.59
C ARG A 220 -0.74 -16.45 -14.87
N SER A 221 -1.71 -17.13 -14.25
CA SER A 221 -3.13 -16.79 -14.35
C SER A 221 -3.43 -15.40 -13.80
N ASN A 222 -2.61 -14.88 -12.88
CA ASN A 222 -2.79 -13.60 -12.20
C ASN A 222 -1.98 -12.45 -12.83
N ASP A 223 -1.19 -12.71 -13.87
CA ASP A 223 -0.29 -11.71 -14.48
C ASP A 223 -1.01 -10.43 -14.95
N ALA A 224 -2.24 -10.57 -15.45
CA ALA A 224 -3.05 -9.44 -15.91
C ALA A 224 -3.43 -8.51 -14.74
N PHE A 225 -3.85 -9.10 -13.61
CA PHE A 225 -4.15 -8.37 -12.39
C PHE A 225 -2.90 -7.64 -11.86
N ILE A 226 -1.76 -8.32 -11.75
CA ILE A 226 -0.52 -7.73 -11.21
C ILE A 226 -0.08 -6.52 -12.04
N ARG A 227 -0.14 -6.59 -13.38
CA ARG A 227 0.18 -5.44 -14.24
C ARG A 227 -0.80 -4.27 -14.05
N GLY A 228 -2.09 -4.57 -13.92
CA GLY A 228 -3.12 -3.57 -13.61
C GLY A 228 -2.84 -2.89 -12.27
N PHE A 229 -2.58 -3.67 -11.23
CA PHE A 229 -2.26 -3.19 -9.88
C PHE A 229 -1.01 -2.29 -9.87
N MET A 230 0.07 -2.73 -10.52
CA MET A 230 1.31 -1.95 -10.64
C MET A 230 1.11 -0.60 -11.33
N THR A 231 0.17 -0.52 -12.28
CA THR A 231 -0.17 0.72 -12.96
C THR A 231 -0.87 1.69 -12.01
N GLN A 232 -1.74 1.20 -11.12
CA GLN A 232 -2.45 2.02 -10.13
C GLN A 232 -1.55 2.51 -9.00
N VAL A 233 -0.63 1.65 -8.53
CA VAL A 233 0.36 2.03 -7.51
C VAL A 233 1.26 3.19 -7.99
N GLY A 234 1.55 3.24 -9.29
CA GLY A 234 2.34 4.31 -9.90
C GLY A 234 3.86 4.16 -9.70
N ALA A 235 4.64 4.83 -10.55
CA ALA A 235 6.09 4.61 -10.64
C ALA A 235 6.88 4.96 -9.36
N THR A 236 6.42 5.95 -8.59
CA THR A 236 7.10 6.39 -7.37
C THR A 236 7.01 5.35 -6.25
N GLN A 237 5.85 4.68 -6.12
CA GLN A 237 5.57 3.67 -5.10
C GLN A 237 5.92 2.25 -5.57
N ALA A 238 6.18 2.06 -6.87
CA ALA A 238 6.66 0.82 -7.46
C ALA A 238 8.16 0.55 -7.18
N ALA A 239 8.87 1.48 -6.56
CA ALA A 239 10.25 1.30 -6.16
C ALA A 239 10.37 0.16 -5.13
N GLY A 240 11.05 -0.93 -5.51
CA GLY A 240 11.24 -2.11 -4.65
C GLY A 240 10.22 -3.23 -4.87
N LEU A 241 9.15 -2.99 -5.63
CA LEU A 241 8.15 -4.03 -5.97
C LEU A 241 8.63 -5.02 -7.05
N VAL A 242 9.65 -4.62 -7.81
CA VAL A 242 10.29 -5.46 -8.84
C VAL A 242 11.82 -5.47 -8.69
N THR A 243 12.42 -6.61 -9.02
CA THR A 243 13.88 -6.77 -9.11
C THR A 243 14.45 -6.04 -10.34
N GLU A 244 15.76 -6.02 -10.49
CA GLU A 244 16.45 -5.46 -11.68
C GLU A 244 16.00 -6.13 -12.97
N ASP A 245 15.87 -7.45 -12.92
CA ASP A 245 15.42 -8.29 -14.03
C ASP A 245 13.89 -8.20 -14.28
N GLY A 246 13.17 -7.37 -13.52
CA GLY A 246 11.71 -7.20 -13.65
C GLY A 246 10.86 -8.27 -12.98
N ARG A 247 11.44 -9.13 -12.13
CA ARG A 247 10.67 -10.15 -11.37
C ARG A 247 9.95 -9.51 -10.17
N PRO A 248 8.74 -9.98 -9.82
CA PRO A 248 8.06 -9.59 -8.59
C PRO A 248 8.93 -9.80 -7.34
N THR A 249 8.91 -8.86 -6.40
CA THR A 249 9.53 -9.04 -5.07
C THR A 249 8.49 -9.52 -4.05
N ARG A 250 8.97 -9.97 -2.89
CA ARG A 250 8.10 -10.29 -1.76
C ARG A 250 7.24 -9.10 -1.34
N GLN A 251 7.78 -7.89 -1.40
CA GLN A 251 7.05 -6.67 -1.09
C GLN A 251 5.83 -6.47 -2.00
N LEU A 252 5.93 -6.84 -3.28
CA LEU A 252 4.77 -6.80 -4.19
C LEU A 252 3.70 -7.83 -3.77
N VAL A 253 4.12 -9.04 -3.39
CA VAL A 253 3.20 -10.08 -2.90
C VAL A 253 2.46 -9.61 -1.66
N ASP A 254 3.21 -9.14 -0.66
CA ASP A 254 2.64 -8.68 0.61
C ASP A 254 1.68 -7.49 0.38
N ARG A 255 2.05 -6.55 -0.50
CA ARG A 255 1.21 -5.40 -0.84
C ARG A 255 -0.08 -5.79 -1.54
N VAL A 256 -0.01 -6.66 -2.55
CA VAL A 256 -1.20 -7.18 -3.25
C VAL A 256 -2.09 -7.97 -2.30
N GLN A 257 -1.51 -8.85 -1.48
CA GLN A 257 -2.22 -9.63 -0.48
C GLN A 257 -2.98 -8.73 0.48
N ASN A 258 -2.32 -7.71 1.05
CA ASN A 258 -2.94 -6.79 1.99
C ASN A 258 -4.07 -5.99 1.33
N ALA A 259 -3.89 -5.52 0.09
CA ALA A 259 -4.91 -4.78 -0.65
C ALA A 259 -6.15 -5.64 -0.95
N ILE A 260 -5.96 -6.89 -1.40
CA ILE A 260 -7.06 -7.83 -1.65
C ILE A 260 -7.78 -8.18 -0.35
N PHE A 261 -7.03 -8.43 0.73
CA PHE A 261 -7.59 -8.73 2.04
C PHE A 261 -8.40 -7.54 2.58
N ALA A 262 -7.87 -6.32 2.48
CA ALA A 262 -8.60 -5.10 2.86
C ALA A 262 -9.87 -4.90 2.04
N LYS A 263 -9.83 -5.21 0.73
CA LYS A 263 -11.01 -5.17 -0.15
C LYS A 263 -12.08 -6.20 0.26
N ALA A 264 -11.65 -7.40 0.64
CA ALA A 264 -12.51 -8.52 0.96
C ALA A 264 -13.19 -8.40 2.33
N TYR A 265 -12.46 -7.97 3.37
CA TYR A 265 -12.98 -8.02 4.74
C TYR A 265 -13.37 -6.66 5.33
N LYS A 266 -12.83 -5.56 4.78
CA LYS A 266 -13.11 -4.17 5.18
C LYS A 266 -13.07 -3.96 6.69
N ASP A 267 -12.12 -4.61 7.37
CA ASP A 267 -11.95 -4.52 8.81
C ASP A 267 -10.54 -4.05 9.15
N ALA A 268 -10.44 -2.92 9.83
CA ALA A 268 -9.16 -2.31 10.16
C ALA A 268 -8.31 -3.18 11.11
N ARG A 269 -8.94 -3.94 12.01
CA ARG A 269 -8.24 -4.78 12.98
C ARG A 269 -7.63 -5.99 12.28
N LEU A 270 -8.42 -6.70 11.47
CA LEU A 270 -7.92 -7.84 10.69
C LEU A 270 -6.85 -7.43 9.67
N VAL A 271 -7.04 -6.29 8.98
CA VAL A 271 -6.04 -5.79 8.03
C VAL A 271 -4.74 -5.44 8.74
N ARG A 272 -4.80 -4.80 9.92
CA ARG A 272 -3.61 -4.52 10.72
C ARG A 272 -2.88 -5.79 11.13
N MET A 273 -3.63 -6.81 11.58
CA MET A 273 -3.07 -8.11 11.93
C MET A 273 -2.31 -8.73 10.76
N VAL A 274 -2.92 -8.77 9.57
CA VAL A 274 -2.27 -9.34 8.37
C VAL A 274 -1.06 -8.52 7.91
N ALA A 275 -1.18 -7.20 7.96
CA ALA A 275 -0.20 -6.30 7.35
C ALA A 275 1.01 -5.99 8.26
N GLU A 276 0.84 -6.06 9.59
CA GLU A 276 1.81 -5.54 10.56
C GLU A 276 2.26 -6.57 11.59
N GLU A 277 1.48 -7.62 11.85
CA GLU A 277 1.77 -8.57 12.93
C GLU A 277 2.37 -9.87 12.35
N PRO A 278 3.63 -10.21 12.68
CA PRO A 278 4.21 -11.50 12.33
C PRO A 278 3.70 -12.56 13.31
N ASP A 279 2.49 -13.08 13.08
CA ASP A 279 1.90 -14.18 13.89
C ASP A 279 2.04 -15.54 13.17
N PRO A 280 2.96 -16.42 13.63
CA PRO A 280 3.14 -17.75 13.06
C PRO A 280 1.93 -18.66 13.24
N ASP A 281 1.17 -18.50 14.33
CA ASP A 281 0.04 -19.36 14.69
C ASP A 281 -1.19 -19.04 13.82
N MET A 282 -1.38 -17.77 13.45
CA MET A 282 -2.45 -17.34 12.54
C MET A 282 -2.10 -17.48 11.07
N ARG A 283 -0.84 -17.77 10.72
CA ARG A 283 -0.38 -17.84 9.32
C ARG A 283 -1.26 -18.70 8.41
N ASN A 284 -1.72 -19.86 8.89
CA ASN A 284 -2.56 -20.76 8.08
C ASN A 284 -3.99 -20.23 7.91
N VAL A 285 -4.54 -19.57 8.94
CA VAL A 285 -5.86 -18.92 8.88
C VAL A 285 -5.81 -17.75 7.91
N LEU A 286 -4.79 -16.90 8.00
CA LEU A 286 -4.59 -15.77 7.09
C LEU A 286 -4.38 -16.24 5.64
N THR A 287 -3.64 -17.33 5.42
CA THR A 287 -3.48 -17.94 4.09
C THR A 287 -4.81 -18.42 3.53
N ALA A 288 -5.64 -19.05 4.38
CA ALA A 288 -6.97 -19.52 3.98
C ALA A 288 -7.93 -18.38 3.62
N LEU A 289 -7.95 -17.33 4.44
CA LEU A 289 -8.73 -16.12 4.18
C LEU A 289 -8.28 -15.41 2.91
N ASN A 290 -6.98 -15.39 2.61
CA ASN A 290 -6.47 -14.81 1.37
C ASN A 290 -6.90 -15.62 0.14
N ALA A 291 -6.88 -16.96 0.23
CA ALA A 291 -7.33 -17.83 -0.85
C ALA A 291 -8.84 -17.69 -1.14
N ALA A 292 -9.66 -17.42 -0.11
CA ALA A 292 -11.10 -17.17 -0.26
C ALA A 292 -11.46 -15.71 -0.57
N ALA A 293 -10.48 -14.78 -0.54
CA ALA A 293 -10.75 -13.34 -0.59
C ALA A 293 -11.52 -12.91 -1.85
N SER A 294 -11.28 -13.56 -3.00
CA SER A 294 -12.01 -13.26 -4.24
C SER A 294 -13.52 -13.50 -4.11
N ASP A 295 -13.89 -14.65 -3.57
CA ASP A 295 -15.29 -15.03 -3.37
C ASP A 295 -16.00 -14.09 -2.37
N PHE A 296 -15.28 -13.62 -1.33
CA PHE A 296 -15.79 -12.60 -0.40
C PHE A 296 -15.94 -11.21 -1.04
N VAL A 297 -15.03 -10.79 -1.92
CA VAL A 297 -15.18 -9.53 -2.65
C VAL A 297 -16.41 -9.60 -3.58
N GLN A 298 -16.60 -10.74 -4.26
CA GLN A 298 -17.78 -10.96 -5.09
C GLN A 298 -19.07 -10.94 -4.25
N MET A 299 -19.05 -11.56 -3.07
CA MET A 299 -20.17 -11.54 -2.12
C MET A 299 -20.61 -10.14 -1.74
N GLN A 300 -19.66 -9.27 -1.42
CA GLN A 300 -19.98 -7.89 -1.10
C GLN A 300 -20.49 -7.09 -2.30
N ALA A 301 -20.00 -7.39 -3.51
CA ALA A 301 -20.47 -6.72 -4.72
C ALA A 301 -21.94 -7.07 -5.01
N ILE A 302 -22.29 -8.36 -4.96
CA ILE A 302 -23.66 -8.85 -5.17
C ILE A 302 -24.60 -8.28 -4.10
N SER A 303 -24.20 -8.33 -2.83
CA SER A 303 -24.97 -7.76 -1.72
C SER A 303 -25.20 -6.25 -1.90
N GLY A 304 -24.17 -5.51 -2.30
CA GLY A 304 -24.29 -4.07 -2.56
C GLY A 304 -25.24 -3.73 -3.72
N GLU A 305 -25.29 -4.56 -4.76
CA GLU A 305 -26.24 -4.42 -5.87
C GLU A 305 -27.67 -4.77 -5.46
N ALA A 306 -27.86 -5.89 -4.74
CA ALA A 306 -29.15 -6.30 -4.19
C ALA A 306 -29.72 -5.24 -3.24
N HIS A 307 -28.88 -4.65 -2.38
CA HIS A 307 -29.28 -3.57 -1.48
C HIS A 307 -29.67 -2.29 -2.24
N LYS A 308 -28.92 -1.90 -3.28
CA LYS A 308 -29.28 -0.74 -4.13
C LYS A 308 -30.61 -0.95 -4.87
N GLN A 309 -30.87 -2.17 -5.36
CA GLN A 309 -32.14 -2.52 -6.00
C GLN A 309 -33.30 -2.46 -5.00
N ALA A 310 -33.14 -3.04 -3.81
CA ALA A 310 -34.14 -3.02 -2.75
C ALA A 310 -34.48 -1.59 -2.28
N VAL A 311 -33.47 -0.72 -2.10
CA VAL A 311 -33.65 0.68 -1.68
C VAL A 311 -34.33 1.52 -2.76
N ASN A 312 -34.08 1.27 -4.05
CA ASN A 312 -34.80 1.94 -5.13
C ASN A 312 -36.28 1.50 -5.23
N THR A 313 -36.64 0.34 -4.70
CA THR A 313 -38.01 -0.18 -4.70
C THR A 313 -38.79 0.08 -3.40
N LEU A 314 -38.12 0.36 -2.28
CA LEU A 314 -38.74 0.48 -0.95
C LEU A 314 -38.40 1.82 -0.29
N VAL A 315 -39.19 2.85 -0.59
CA VAL A 315 -39.38 3.99 0.31
C VAL A 315 -40.43 3.55 1.33
N GLU A 316 -39.98 2.98 2.46
CA GLU A 316 -40.62 2.99 3.80
C GLU A 316 -40.21 1.75 4.63
N GLY A 317 -39.49 2.00 5.73
CA GLY A 317 -39.85 1.39 7.01
C GLY A 317 -39.47 -0.06 7.31
N VAL A 318 -38.34 -0.60 6.83
CA VAL A 318 -37.82 -1.88 7.33
C VAL A 318 -36.47 -1.65 8.01
N GLU A 319 -36.43 -1.90 9.32
CA GLU A 319 -35.19 -2.04 10.09
C GLU A 319 -34.24 -2.96 9.32
N THR A 320 -32.99 -2.55 9.18
CA THR A 320 -31.97 -3.28 8.42
C THR A 320 -31.78 -4.68 9.02
N VAL A 321 -32.51 -5.67 8.51
CA VAL A 321 -32.16 -7.08 8.72
C VAL A 321 -30.76 -7.21 8.16
N ASP A 322 -29.78 -7.46 9.03
CA ASP A 322 -28.40 -7.62 8.60
C ASP A 322 -28.36 -8.74 7.57
N SER A 323 -27.98 -8.34 6.36
CA SER A 323 -27.95 -9.23 5.21
C SER A 323 -26.99 -10.40 5.49
N LEU A 324 -27.30 -11.56 4.92
CA LEU A 324 -26.61 -12.83 5.22
C LEU A 324 -25.08 -12.73 5.07
N ASP A 325 -24.61 -11.93 4.11
CA ASP A 325 -23.20 -11.60 3.91
C ASP A 325 -22.58 -10.80 5.05
N LYS A 326 -23.30 -9.84 5.64
CA LYS A 326 -22.82 -9.06 6.79
C LYS A 326 -22.73 -9.93 8.03
N LYS A 327 -23.74 -10.79 8.27
CA LYS A 327 -23.72 -11.76 9.37
C LYS A 327 -22.57 -12.74 9.22
N ALA A 328 -22.38 -13.33 8.04
CA ALA A 328 -21.25 -14.23 7.77
C ALA A 328 -19.89 -13.54 7.96
N LEU A 329 -19.77 -12.30 7.51
CA LEU A 329 -18.54 -11.53 7.65
C LEU A 329 -18.27 -11.15 9.11
N SER A 330 -19.28 -10.76 9.89
CA SER A 330 -19.14 -10.50 11.33
C SER A 330 -18.77 -11.78 12.07
N ALA A 331 -19.49 -12.87 11.81
CA ALA A 331 -19.25 -14.14 12.46
C ALA A 331 -17.83 -14.66 12.23
N LEU A 332 -17.32 -14.51 11.01
CA LEU A 332 -15.94 -14.85 10.66
C LEU A 332 -14.92 -13.97 11.38
N LYS A 333 -15.17 -12.66 11.49
CA LYS A 333 -14.29 -11.72 12.19
C LYS A 333 -14.18 -12.08 13.67
N ASP A 334 -15.33 -12.26 14.32
CA ASP A 334 -15.41 -12.56 15.74
C ASP A 334 -14.81 -13.94 16.04
N ALA A 335 -15.01 -14.92 15.15
CA ALA A 335 -14.37 -16.22 15.24
C ALA A 335 -12.84 -16.12 15.18
N VAL A 336 -12.28 -15.34 14.26
CA VAL A 336 -10.82 -15.13 14.17
C VAL A 336 -10.29 -14.45 15.44
N ASP A 337 -11.02 -13.46 15.97
CA ASP A 337 -10.64 -12.78 17.22
C ASP A 337 -10.64 -13.74 18.43
N LEU A 338 -11.64 -14.62 18.55
CA LEU A 338 -11.68 -15.66 19.59
C LEU A 338 -10.53 -16.65 19.47
N VAL A 339 -10.22 -17.08 18.24
CA VAL A 339 -9.09 -17.99 18.00
C VAL A 339 -7.78 -17.34 18.40
N ARG A 340 -7.58 -16.07 18.06
CA ARG A 340 -6.39 -15.32 18.48
C ARG A 340 -6.32 -15.21 20.00
N GLN A 341 -7.42 -14.84 20.66
CA GLN A 341 -7.46 -14.74 22.12
C GLN A 341 -7.11 -16.08 22.79
N ALA A 342 -7.62 -17.20 22.28
CA ALA A 342 -7.26 -18.53 22.76
C ALA A 342 -5.76 -18.84 22.60
N LYS A 343 -5.16 -18.43 21.48
CA LYS A 343 -3.72 -18.61 21.24
C LYS A 343 -2.85 -17.75 22.15
N GLU A 344 -3.16 -16.47 22.26
CA GLU A 344 -2.41 -15.51 23.10
C GLU A 344 -2.46 -15.88 24.58
N SER A 345 -3.62 -16.34 25.04
CA SER A 345 -3.81 -16.78 26.43
C SER A 345 -3.31 -18.19 26.72
N GLY A 346 -2.95 -18.96 25.67
CA GLY A 346 -2.58 -20.37 25.78
C GLY A 346 -3.71 -21.28 26.29
N GLN A 347 -4.97 -20.83 26.18
CA GLN A 347 -6.15 -21.55 26.64
C GLN A 347 -6.79 -22.39 25.53
N HIS A 348 -7.58 -23.38 25.91
CA HIS A 348 -8.39 -24.10 24.94
C HIS A 348 -9.53 -23.19 24.45
N ILE A 349 -9.86 -23.25 23.16
CA ILE A 349 -10.88 -22.37 22.55
C ILE A 349 -12.25 -22.51 23.23
N SER A 350 -12.61 -23.71 23.68
CA SER A 350 -13.83 -23.97 24.44
C SER A 350 -13.87 -23.18 25.75
N ASP A 351 -12.73 -23.02 26.41
CA ASP A 351 -12.64 -22.35 27.71
C ASP A 351 -12.76 -20.84 27.53
N VAL A 352 -12.20 -20.31 26.44
CA VAL A 352 -12.35 -18.90 26.07
C VAL A 352 -13.80 -18.57 25.71
N ILE A 353 -14.45 -19.41 24.90
CA ILE A 353 -15.86 -19.26 24.57
C ILE A 353 -16.71 -19.32 25.84
N ALA A 354 -16.50 -20.32 26.70
CA ALA A 354 -17.25 -20.46 27.95
C ALA A 354 -17.07 -19.27 28.89
N GLN A 355 -15.87 -18.68 28.94
CA GLN A 355 -15.61 -17.46 29.71
C GLN A 355 -16.31 -16.23 29.10
N GLY A 356 -16.30 -16.10 27.77
CA GLY A 356 -16.99 -15.02 27.06
C GLY A 356 -18.51 -15.07 27.29
N ASP A 357 -19.09 -16.27 27.17
CA ASP A 357 -20.52 -16.54 27.36
C ASP A 357 -21.02 -16.18 28.78
N MET A 358 -20.14 -16.08 29.79
CA MET A 358 -20.53 -15.61 31.13
C MET A 358 -20.90 -14.11 31.15
N PHE A 359 -20.41 -13.33 30.18
CA PHE A 359 -20.65 -11.88 30.09
C PHE A 359 -21.53 -11.50 28.90
N HIS A 360 -21.37 -12.19 27.77
CA HIS A 360 -22.16 -11.99 26.57
C HIS A 360 -22.28 -13.29 25.80
N GLU A 361 -23.50 -13.71 25.48
CA GLU A 361 -23.73 -14.94 24.73
C GLU A 361 -23.16 -14.80 23.31
N THR A 362 -22.15 -15.61 23.01
CA THR A 362 -21.53 -15.64 21.69
C THR A 362 -22.49 -16.34 20.71
N GLU A 363 -22.63 -15.80 19.51
CA GLU A 363 -23.51 -16.39 18.48
C GLU A 363 -23.06 -17.83 18.11
N PRO A 364 -23.99 -18.77 17.87
CA PRO A 364 -23.66 -20.16 17.50
C PRO A 364 -22.74 -20.27 16.27
N GLU A 365 -22.93 -19.41 15.28
CA GLU A 365 -22.15 -19.35 14.05
C GLU A 365 -20.69 -18.97 14.32
N VAL A 366 -20.48 -18.01 15.23
CA VAL A 366 -19.15 -17.58 15.69
C VAL A 366 -18.44 -18.75 16.39
N LYS A 367 -19.14 -19.45 17.31
CA LYS A 367 -18.59 -20.62 18.02
C LYS A 367 -18.17 -21.71 17.04
N ALA A 368 -19.03 -22.06 16.10
CA ALA A 368 -18.76 -23.12 15.14
C ALA A 368 -17.59 -22.78 14.22
N LEU A 369 -17.53 -21.54 13.70
CA LEU A 369 -16.40 -21.06 12.90
C LEU A 369 -15.08 -21.07 13.70
N ALA A 370 -15.09 -20.60 14.95
CA ALA A 370 -13.89 -20.58 15.79
C ALA A 370 -13.36 -21.99 16.07
N LEU A 371 -14.25 -22.94 16.41
CA LEU A 371 -13.91 -24.34 16.62
C LEU A 371 -13.36 -24.98 15.33
N PHE A 372 -14.01 -24.72 14.19
CA PHE A 372 -13.56 -25.21 12.90
C PHE A 372 -12.15 -24.72 12.54
N ILE A 373 -11.86 -23.44 12.77
CA ILE A 373 -10.54 -22.86 12.54
C ILE A 373 -9.49 -23.55 13.41
N VAL A 374 -9.77 -23.75 14.71
CA VAL A 374 -8.81 -24.39 15.63
C VAL A 374 -8.56 -25.84 15.26
N ALA A 375 -9.61 -26.59 14.91
CA ALA A 375 -9.51 -27.98 14.49
C ALA A 375 -8.68 -28.14 13.20
N ASN A 376 -8.74 -27.14 12.30
CA ASN A 376 -8.07 -27.16 11.01
C ASN A 376 -6.83 -26.25 10.94
N ASN A 377 -6.30 -25.81 12.08
CA ASN A 377 -5.21 -24.83 12.14
C ASN A 377 -3.94 -25.27 11.39
N ARG A 378 -3.75 -26.57 11.17
CA ARG A 378 -2.61 -27.16 10.42
C ARG A 378 -2.84 -27.19 8.90
N SER A 379 -4.05 -26.98 8.41
CA SER A 379 -4.42 -27.11 6.99
C SER A 379 -5.06 -25.82 6.45
N ALA A 380 -4.23 -24.92 5.94
CA ALA A 380 -4.69 -23.72 5.23
C ALA A 380 -5.60 -24.07 4.04
N ARG A 381 -5.32 -25.16 3.33
CA ARG A 381 -6.11 -25.61 2.18
C ARG A 381 -7.55 -25.95 2.57
N ARG A 382 -7.74 -26.69 3.67
CA ARG A 382 -9.09 -27.09 4.10
C ARG A 382 -9.91 -25.88 4.56
N MET A 383 -9.28 -24.98 5.33
CA MET A 383 -9.92 -23.72 5.71
C MET A 383 -10.26 -22.86 4.49
N ALA A 384 -9.37 -22.77 3.50
CA ALA A 384 -9.60 -22.02 2.26
C ALA A 384 -10.82 -22.56 1.50
N THR A 385 -10.90 -23.88 1.32
CA THR A 385 -12.04 -24.52 0.66
C THR A 385 -13.34 -24.23 1.41
N ALA A 386 -13.34 -24.36 2.74
CA ALA A 386 -14.52 -24.08 3.56
C ALA A 386 -15.00 -22.63 3.42
N PHE A 387 -14.09 -21.67 3.57
CA PHE A 387 -14.42 -20.25 3.47
C PHE A 387 -14.88 -19.86 2.06
N LYS A 388 -14.28 -20.45 1.03
CA LYS A 388 -14.69 -20.29 -0.36
C LYS A 388 -16.11 -20.82 -0.60
N LEU A 389 -16.39 -22.05 -0.17
CA LEU A 389 -17.72 -22.64 -0.31
C LEU A 389 -18.78 -21.83 0.44
N MET A 390 -18.46 -21.36 1.65
CA MET A 390 -19.35 -20.50 2.43
C MET A 390 -19.69 -19.22 1.64
N ALA A 391 -18.69 -18.50 1.12
CA ALA A 391 -18.92 -17.29 0.33
C ALA A 391 -19.71 -17.58 -0.97
N GLN A 392 -19.43 -18.69 -1.65
CA GLN A 392 -20.13 -19.09 -2.88
C GLN A 392 -21.60 -19.41 -2.62
N ARG A 393 -21.92 -20.14 -1.55
CA ARG A 393 -23.31 -20.44 -1.15
C ARG A 393 -24.08 -19.18 -0.80
N ILE A 394 -23.45 -18.24 -0.09
CA ILE A 394 -24.06 -16.94 0.19
C ILE A 394 -24.30 -16.18 -1.12
N ASN A 395 -23.38 -16.23 -2.08
CA ASN A 395 -23.55 -15.58 -3.39
C ASN A 395 -24.73 -16.15 -4.17
N GLU A 396 -24.86 -17.48 -4.21
CA GLU A 396 -25.99 -18.17 -4.84
C GLU A 396 -27.31 -17.71 -4.20
N GLU A 397 -27.40 -17.71 -2.87
CA GLU A 397 -28.59 -17.30 -2.13
C GLU A 397 -28.93 -15.82 -2.38
N LEU A 398 -27.94 -14.92 -2.36
CA LEU A 398 -28.14 -13.50 -2.65
C LEU A 398 -28.60 -13.25 -4.09
N GLN A 399 -28.07 -14.00 -5.06
CA GLN A 399 -28.51 -13.94 -6.46
C GLN A 399 -29.93 -14.47 -6.62
N HIS A 400 -30.26 -15.59 -5.96
CA HIS A 400 -31.60 -16.16 -5.96
C HIS A 400 -32.61 -15.18 -5.34
N ARG A 401 -32.29 -14.48 -4.25
CA ARG A 401 -33.14 -13.42 -3.68
C ARG A 401 -33.32 -12.22 -4.61
N GLY A 402 -32.25 -11.80 -5.30
CA GLY A 402 -32.33 -10.74 -6.31
C GLY A 402 -33.23 -11.10 -7.51
N GLN A 403 -33.28 -12.39 -7.88
CA GLN A 403 -34.16 -12.90 -8.94
C GLN A 403 -35.59 -13.18 -8.45
N ALA A 404 -35.75 -13.67 -7.22
CA ALA A 404 -37.03 -14.00 -6.59
C ALA A 404 -37.88 -12.77 -6.22
N LEU A 405 -37.28 -11.58 -6.08
CA LEU A 405 -38.03 -10.31 -6.06
C LEU A 405 -38.92 -10.11 -7.31
N GLY A 406 -38.68 -10.88 -8.39
CA GLY A 406 -39.52 -10.93 -9.59
C GLY A 406 -40.56 -12.07 -9.63
N ASP A 407 -40.52 -13.06 -8.73
CA ASP A 407 -41.38 -14.24 -8.78
C ASP A 407 -42.11 -14.44 -7.43
N MET A 408 -43.44 -14.48 -7.46
CA MET A 408 -44.33 -14.38 -6.27
C MET A 408 -44.38 -15.65 -5.39
N PHE A 409 -43.28 -16.38 -5.25
CA PHE A 409 -43.15 -17.52 -4.35
C PHE A 409 -41.81 -17.44 -3.60
N GLY A 410 -41.83 -16.80 -2.43
CA GLY A 410 -40.69 -16.73 -1.52
C GLY A 410 -40.33 -18.11 -0.97
N GLY A 411 -39.14 -18.60 -1.33
CA GLY A 411 -38.52 -19.73 -0.65
C GLY A 411 -38.21 -19.41 0.81
N ALA A 412 -38.08 -20.44 1.66
CA ALA A 412 -37.70 -20.28 3.05
C ALA A 412 -36.35 -19.54 3.17
N GLU A 413 -36.24 -18.59 4.10
CA GLU A 413 -34.99 -17.87 4.33
C GLU A 413 -33.92 -18.85 4.82
N VAL A 414 -32.90 -19.09 3.99
CA VAL A 414 -31.73 -19.87 4.38
C VAL A 414 -30.94 -19.09 5.43
N SER A 415 -30.68 -19.72 6.58
CA SER A 415 -29.88 -19.15 7.66
C SER A 415 -28.38 -19.35 7.42
N LEU A 416 -27.53 -18.62 8.15
CA LEU A 416 -26.09 -18.84 8.11
C LEU A 416 -25.71 -20.22 8.66
N GLN A 417 -26.46 -20.73 9.64
CA GLN A 417 -26.28 -22.07 10.21
C GLN A 417 -26.50 -23.16 9.16
N ASP A 418 -27.54 -23.02 8.33
CA ASP A 418 -27.82 -23.94 7.23
C ASP A 418 -26.67 -23.98 6.21
N ILE A 419 -26.09 -22.82 5.90
CA ILE A 419 -24.94 -22.73 5.00
C ILE A 419 -23.71 -23.40 5.60
N LEU A 420 -23.41 -23.14 6.87
CA LEU A 420 -22.26 -23.76 7.55
C LEU A 420 -22.40 -25.28 7.62
N ARG A 421 -23.62 -25.78 7.84
CA ARG A 421 -23.93 -27.23 7.79
C ARG A 421 -23.67 -27.81 6.40
N GLN A 422 -24.19 -27.17 5.35
CA GLN A 422 -23.96 -27.62 3.97
C GLN A 422 -22.47 -27.61 3.58
N VAL A 423 -21.70 -26.64 4.09
CA VAL A 423 -20.24 -26.60 3.89
C VAL A 423 -19.58 -27.78 4.58
N SER A 424 -20.00 -28.14 5.80
CA SER A 424 -19.51 -29.33 6.52
C SER A 424 -19.75 -30.61 5.72
N ASP A 425 -21.01 -30.84 5.30
CA ASP A 425 -21.43 -32.03 4.56
C ASP A 425 -20.63 -32.19 3.26
N HIS A 426 -20.37 -31.07 2.57
CA HIS A 426 -19.60 -31.07 1.34
C HIS A 426 -18.13 -31.45 1.58
N LEU A 427 -17.48 -30.89 2.60
CA LEU A 427 -16.10 -31.22 2.95
C LEU A 427 -15.92 -32.69 3.35
N GLU A 428 -16.94 -33.28 3.96
CA GLU A 428 -16.97 -34.70 4.30
C GLU A 428 -17.10 -35.60 3.06
N SER A 429 -17.94 -35.20 2.10
CA SER A 429 -18.14 -35.94 0.85
C SER A 429 -16.90 -35.99 -0.04
N GLU A 430 -16.03 -34.97 0.03
CA GLU A 430 -14.76 -34.92 -0.72
C GLU A 430 -13.62 -35.74 -0.07
N GLY A 431 -13.90 -36.49 1.00
CA GLY A 431 -12.92 -37.36 1.64
C GLY A 431 -11.80 -36.62 2.39
N MET A 432 -11.98 -35.32 2.65
CA MET A 432 -11.10 -34.52 3.51
C MET A 432 -11.37 -34.84 4.99
N GLN A 433 -11.07 -36.07 5.44
CA GLN A 433 -11.21 -36.47 6.83
C GLN A 433 -10.09 -35.89 7.70
N GLY A 434 -10.49 -35.20 8.77
CA GLY A 434 -9.67 -34.71 9.88
C GLY A 434 -10.60 -34.67 11.09
N MET A 435 -10.13 -35.15 12.25
CA MET A 435 -10.95 -35.58 13.39
C MET A 435 -12.11 -34.61 13.72
N ASP A 436 -13.28 -35.23 13.92
CA ASP A 436 -14.62 -34.73 14.26
C ASP A 436 -15.38 -33.93 13.18
N GLY A 437 -15.99 -34.69 12.26
CA GLY A 437 -17.04 -34.26 11.33
C GLY A 437 -18.41 -34.06 12.00
N THR A 438 -18.44 -33.38 13.14
CA THR A 438 -19.68 -33.07 13.89
C THR A 438 -19.72 -31.60 14.35
N LEU A 439 -18.74 -30.79 13.95
CA LEU A 439 -18.51 -29.45 14.48
C LEU A 439 -19.59 -28.42 14.11
N PHE A 440 -20.30 -28.62 12.99
CA PHE A 440 -21.43 -27.77 12.58
C PHE A 440 -22.80 -28.46 12.78
N GLU A 441 -22.83 -29.73 13.22
CA GLU A 441 -24.07 -30.48 13.50
C GLU A 441 -24.68 -30.13 14.87
N SER A 442 -23.88 -29.65 15.83
CA SER A 442 -24.34 -29.32 17.19
C SER A 442 -25.10 -27.98 17.31
N LEU A 443 -25.38 -27.31 16.18
CA LEU A 443 -26.07 -26.01 16.15
C LEU A 443 -27.57 -26.10 16.52
N ASP A 444 -28.16 -27.30 16.55
CA ASP A 444 -29.59 -27.52 16.88
C ASP A 444 -29.87 -27.78 18.38
N SER A 445 -28.85 -27.97 19.24
CA SER A 445 -29.06 -28.50 20.60
C SER A 445 -28.99 -27.46 21.73
N THR A 446 -29.52 -26.25 21.54
CA THR A 446 -29.65 -25.25 22.63
C THR A 446 -31.02 -25.22 23.31
N GLU A 447 -31.85 -26.25 23.16
CA GLU A 447 -33.09 -26.35 23.93
C GLU A 447 -33.20 -27.48 24.97
N ASP A 448 -32.24 -28.41 25.12
CA ASP A 448 -32.31 -29.32 26.27
C ASP A 448 -30.99 -29.96 26.71
N ALA A 449 -30.81 -29.96 28.04
CA ALA A 449 -29.92 -30.78 28.86
C ALA A 449 -28.43 -30.37 29.01
N ILE A 450 -28.19 -29.66 30.12
CA ILE A 450 -27.05 -29.91 31.00
C ILE A 450 -27.02 -31.40 31.36
N ASP A 451 -26.06 -32.19 30.87
CA ASP A 451 -25.62 -33.41 31.56
C ASP A 451 -24.09 -33.55 31.51
N MET A 452 -23.48 -33.35 32.68
CA MET A 452 -22.08 -33.69 32.96
C MET A 452 -21.87 -35.20 32.83
N ARG A 453 -21.12 -35.65 31.81
CA ARG A 453 -20.47 -36.96 31.87
C ARG A 453 -18.98 -36.90 31.57
N ILE A 454 -18.28 -36.81 32.69
CA ILE A 454 -16.91 -37.24 32.98
C ILE A 454 -16.47 -38.41 32.08
N PHE A 455 -15.48 -38.20 31.21
CA PHE A 455 -14.71 -39.30 30.64
C PHE A 455 -13.59 -39.69 31.63
N SER A 456 -13.80 -40.81 32.33
CA SER A 456 -12.77 -41.51 33.08
C SER A 456 -11.75 -42.15 32.12
N VAL A 457 -10.47 -41.88 32.36
CA VAL A 457 -9.32 -42.51 31.70
C VAL A 457 -9.13 -43.94 32.24
N PRO A 458 -8.97 -44.98 31.40
CA PRO A 458 -8.54 -46.29 31.88
C PRO A 458 -7.00 -46.32 32.03
N ILE A 459 -6.56 -46.57 33.26
CA ILE A 459 -5.18 -46.87 33.62
C ILE A 459 -4.83 -48.27 33.07
N LEU A 460 -3.93 -48.33 32.08
CA LEU A 460 -3.28 -49.58 31.68
C LEU A 460 -2.06 -49.82 32.57
N ASN A 461 -2.27 -50.69 33.55
CA ASN A 461 -1.24 -51.31 34.36
C ASN A 461 -0.72 -52.54 33.59
N ASN A 462 0.57 -52.64 33.33
CA ASN A 462 1.18 -53.96 33.24
C ASN A 462 2.62 -53.93 33.78
N LYS A 463 2.81 -54.78 34.79
CA LYS A 463 4.05 -55.02 35.52
C LYS A 463 4.83 -56.17 34.89
N VAL A 464 6.14 -56.09 35.14
CA VAL A 464 7.23 -57.08 35.05
C VAL A 464 7.83 -57.31 33.68
#